data_AF-A0A1Q7E6C4-F1
#
_entry.id   AF-A0A1Q7E6C4-F1
#
_cell.length_a   1.000
_cell.length_b   1.000
_cell.length_c   1.000
_cell.angle_alpha   90.00
_cell.angle_beta   90.00
_cell.angle_gamma   90.00
#
_symmetry.space_group_name_H-M   'P 1'
#
loop_
_entity.id
_entity.type
_entity.pdbx_description
1 polymer ?
#
loop_
_entity_poly.entity_id
_entity_poly.type
_entity_poly.pdbx_seq_one_letter_code
_entity_poly.pdbx_strand_id
1 'polypeptide(L)' 'MCFALDGGVWLHRHRLRGEPMAHVVSSDRDTLLALGRVLGLQPARLQYKPLKDPRSGQRVPAWHWDLWGDKLRQLDG' A
#
# COMPACT_ATOMS: atom_id res chain seq x y z
N MET A 1 -2.14 -6.45 7.98
CA MET A 1 -1.73 -5.16 8.60
C MET A 1 -0.44 -5.27 9.42
N CYS A 2 -0.29 -6.20 10.38
CA CYS A 2 0.97 -6.31 11.16
C CYS A 2 2.20 -6.53 10.29
N PHE A 3 2.12 -7.41 9.28
CA PHE A 3 3.20 -7.58 8.30
C PHE A 3 3.64 -6.27 7.62
N ALA A 4 2.69 -5.36 7.33
CA ALA A 4 3.00 -4.05 6.78
C ALA A 4 3.73 -3.16 7.78
N LEU A 5 3.35 -3.25 9.06
CA LEU A 5 3.93 -2.49 10.16
C LEU A 5 5.35 -2.96 10.51
N ASP A 6 5.66 -4.22 10.20
CA ASP A 6 6.98 -4.82 10.40
C ASP A 6 7.91 -4.62 9.17
N GLY A 7 7.56 -3.68 8.27
CA GLY A 7 8.35 -3.32 7.08
C GLY A 7 8.01 -4.13 5.82
N GLY A 8 7.13 -5.13 5.92
CA GLY A 8 6.62 -5.85 4.75
C GLY A 8 5.67 -5.00 3.90
N VAL A 9 5.29 -5.53 2.73
CA VAL A 9 4.23 -4.94 1.90
C VAL A 9 2.94 -5.73 2.09
N TRP A 10 1.87 -5.04 2.47
CA TRP A 10 0.54 -5.61 2.50
C TRP A 10 -0.29 -5.10 1.32
N LEU A 11 -0.79 -6.05 0.54
CA LEU A 11 -1.71 -5.81 -0.57
C LEU A 11 -3.13 -6.19 -0.14
N HIS A 12 -4.02 -5.20 -0.09
CA HIS A 12 -5.42 -5.39 0.25
C HIS A 12 -6.30 -5.06 -0.95
N ARG A 13 -6.86 -6.09 -1.59
CA ARG A 13 -7.83 -5.95 -2.69
C ARG A 13 -9.23 -5.67 -2.14
N HIS A 14 -9.92 -4.69 -2.72
CA HIS A 14 -11.27 -4.29 -2.33
C HIS A 14 -12.05 -3.74 -3.53
N ARG A 15 -13.36 -3.50 -3.38
CA ARG A 15 -14.18 -2.79 -4.37
C ARG A 15 -14.65 -1.47 -3.78
N LEU A 16 -14.29 -0.34 -4.40
CA LEU A 16 -14.79 0.96 -3.98
C LEU A 16 -15.78 1.47 -5.02
N ARG A 17 -17.04 1.71 -4.59
CA ARG A 17 -18.15 2.09 -5.49
C ARG A 17 -18.39 1.10 -6.65
N GLY A 18 -18.19 -0.20 -6.38
CA GLY A 18 -18.37 -1.28 -7.36
C GLY A 18 -17.12 -1.57 -8.21
N GLU A 19 -16.16 -0.65 -8.25
CA GLU A 19 -14.94 -0.76 -9.03
C GLU A 19 -13.82 -1.47 -8.27
N PRO A 20 -13.12 -2.45 -8.90
CA PRO A 20 -11.98 -3.13 -8.28
C PRO A 20 -10.80 -2.19 -8.03
N MET A 21 -10.22 -2.30 -6.84
CA MET A 21 -9.03 -1.56 -6.44
C MET A 21 -8.16 -2.36 -5.47
N ALA A 22 -6.91 -1.95 -5.28
CA ALA A 22 -6.06 -2.48 -4.22
C ALA A 22 -5.31 -1.38 -3.48
N HIS A 23 -5.23 -1.51 -2.16
CA HIS A 23 -4.35 -0.72 -1.32
C HIS A 23 -3.03 -1.45 -1.14
N VAL A 24 -1.93 -0.79 -1.47
CA VAL A 24 -0.56 -1.28 -1.23
C VAL A 24 0.04 -0.47 -0.09
N VAL A 25 0.41 -1.12 1.01
CA VAL A 25 0.71 -0.45 2.28
C VAL A 25 1.95 -1.01 2.95
N SER A 26 2.77 -0.14 3.52
CA SER A 26 3.93 -0.48 4.38
C SER A 26 4.25 0.66 5.34
N SER A 27 4.81 0.33 6.51
CA SER A 27 5.49 1.27 7.41
C SER A 27 6.93 1.55 6.98
N ASP A 28 7.44 0.87 5.96
CA ASP A 28 8.71 1.17 5.32
C ASP A 28 8.45 1.85 3.96
N ARG A 29 8.75 3.15 3.93
CA ARG A 29 8.60 3.98 2.73
C ARG A 29 9.48 3.49 1.58
N ASP A 30 10.70 3.08 1.88
CA ASP A 30 11.70 2.77 0.86
C ASP A 30 11.38 1.43 0.20
N THR A 31 10.87 0.48 0.98
CA THR A 31 10.30 -0.77 0.46
C THR A 31 9.15 -0.50 -0.52
N LEU A 32 8.22 0.42 -0.19
CA LEU A 32 7.17 0.81 -1.12
C LEU A 32 7.72 1.51 -2.37
N LEU A 33 8.66 2.44 -2.23
CA LEU A 33 9.26 3.10 -3.39
C LEU A 33 9.99 2.12 -4.32
N ALA A 34 10.68 1.12 -3.76
CA ALA A 34 11.32 0.07 -4.53
C ALA A 34 10.31 -0.75 -5.33
N LEU A 35 9.21 -1.19 -4.69
CA LEU A 35 8.11 -1.88 -5.37
C LEU A 35 7.47 -0.99 -6.44
N GLY A 36 7.26 0.29 -6.13
CA GLY A 36 6.70 1.26 -7.06
C GLY A 36 7.52 1.40 -8.33
N ARG A 37 8.86 1.38 -8.23
CA ARG A 37 9.72 1.38 -9.42
C ARG A 37 9.48 0.16 -10.31
N VAL A 38 9.36 -1.02 -9.72
CA VAL A 38 9.08 -2.28 -10.45
C VAL A 38 7.72 -2.22 -11.16
N LEU A 39 6.71 -1.65 -10.49
CA LEU A 39 5.34 -1.53 -11.01
C LEU A 39 5.09 -0.24 -11.84
N GLY A 40 6.13 0.56 -12.09
CA GLY A 40 6.01 1.85 -12.77
C GLY A 40 5.03 2.83 -12.11
N LEU A 41 4.98 2.85 -10.78
CA LEU A 41 4.17 3.77 -9.98
C LEU A 41 4.95 5.05 -9.70
N GLN A 42 4.25 6.19 -9.76
CA GLN A 42 4.86 7.49 -9.51
C GLN A 42 5.02 7.74 -8.00
N PRO A 43 6.24 8.05 -7.51
CA PRO A 43 6.48 8.38 -6.10
C PRO A 43 5.60 9.53 -5.59
N ALA A 44 5.27 10.50 -6.45
CA ALA A 44 4.42 11.64 -6.10
C ALA A 44 2.97 11.25 -5.73
N ARG A 45 2.51 10.04 -6.11
CA ARG A 45 1.18 9.52 -5.74
C ARG A 45 1.19 8.75 -4.42
N LEU A 46 2.35 8.61 -3.77
CA LEU A 46 2.47 7.91 -2.50
C LEU A 46 1.86 8.77 -1.39
N GLN A 47 0.89 8.22 -0.69
CA GLN A 47 0.16 8.94 0.36
C GLN A 47 0.73 8.58 1.73
N TYR A 48 0.95 9.57 2.59
CA TYR A 48 1.27 9.33 4.00
C TYR A 48 -0.03 9.22 4.81
N LYS A 49 -0.22 8.10 5.49
CA LYS A 49 -1.39 7.85 6.35
C LYS A 49 -1.02 6.87 7.46
N PRO A 50 -0.84 7.33 8.71
CA PRO A 50 -0.46 6.44 9.81
C PRO A 50 -1.50 5.35 10.07
N LEU A 51 -1.01 4.12 10.25
CA LEU A 51 -1.81 2.96 10.66
C LEU A 51 -1.83 2.84 12.18
N LYS A 52 -2.95 2.40 12.74
CA LYS A 52 -3.03 2.06 14.17
C LYS A 52 -2.49 0.65 14.38
N ASP A 53 -1.39 0.49 15.10
CA ASP A 53 -0.86 -0.84 15.44
C ASP A 53 -1.84 -1.57 16.38
N PRO A 54 -2.37 -2.75 16.01
CA PRO A 54 -3.31 -3.48 16.86
C PRO A 54 -2.64 -4.06 18.11
N ARG A 55 -1.31 -4.18 18.14
CA ARG A 55 -0.54 -4.72 19.26
C ARG A 55 -0.38 -3.70 20.40
N SER A 56 -0.23 -2.42 20.05
CA SER A 56 0.06 -1.34 21.01
C SER A 56 -1.00 -0.24 21.05
N GLY A 57 -1.90 -0.18 20.06
CA GLY A 57 -2.87 0.89 19.88
C GLY A 57 -2.29 2.21 19.35
N GLN A 58 -0.96 2.32 19.19
CA GLN A 58 -0.28 3.52 18.73
C GLN A 58 -0.41 3.71 17.22
N ARG A 59 -0.28 4.94 16.73
CA ARG A 59 -0.22 5.23 15.30
C ARG A 59 1.23 5.20 14.82
N VAL A 60 1.50 4.36 13.83
CA VAL A 60 2.82 4.18 13.21
C VAL A 60 2.82 4.83 11.83
N PRO A 61 3.87 5.59 11.45
CA PRO A 61 4.06 6.08 10.09
C PRO A 61 3.85 4.98 9.06
N ALA A 62 3.07 5.28 8.02
CA ALA A 62 2.83 4.34 6.93
C ALA A 62 2.52 5.09 5.63
N TRP A 63 2.80 4.42 4.53
CA TRP A 63 2.61 4.94 3.18
C TRP A 63 1.73 4.00 2.36
N HIS A 64 1.01 4.60 1.41
CA HIS A 64 -0.08 3.96 0.71
C HIS A 64 -0.06 4.31 -0.78
N TRP A 65 -0.34 3.32 -1.63
CA TRP A 65 -0.89 3.56 -2.97
C TRP A 65 -2.24 2.89 -3.13
N ASP A 66 -3.12 3.60 -3.83
CA ASP A 66 -4.41 3.10 -4.26
C ASP A 66 -4.31 2.77 -5.75
N LEU A 67 -4.43 1.49 -6.08
CA LEU A 67 -4.26 0.99 -7.43
C LEU A 67 -5.60 0.57 -8.02
N TRP A 68 -5.81 0.96 -9.27
CA TRP A 68 -7.04 0.80 -10.01
C TRP A 68 -6.71 0.47 -11.47
N GLY A 69 -7.68 -0.08 -12.21
CA GLY A 69 -7.56 -0.30 -13.66
C GLY A 69 -6.30 -1.06 -14.05
N ASP A 70 -5.52 -0.51 -14.99
CA ASP A 70 -4.28 -1.12 -15.48
C ASP A 70 -3.24 -1.40 -14.39
N LYS A 71 -3.14 -0.51 -13.41
CA LYS A 71 -2.18 -0.69 -12.30
C LYS A 71 -2.59 -1.81 -11.37
N LEU A 72 -3.88 -2.07 -11.23
CA LEU A 72 -4.38 -3.25 -10.52
C LEU A 72 -4.13 -4.53 -11.33
N ARG A 73 -4.42 -4.52 -12.64
CA ARG A 73 -4.20 -5.67 -13.52
C ARG A 73 -2.74 -6.15 -13.55
N GLN A 74 -1.79 -5.22 -13.46
CA GLN A 74 -0.36 -5.53 -13.40
C GLN A 74 0.05 -6.34 -12.16
N LEU A 75 -0.80 -6.44 -11.13
CA LEU A 75 -0.55 -7.26 -9.94
C LEU A 75 -1.04 -8.71 -10.07
N ASP A 76 -1.79 -9.02 -11.11
CA ASP A 76 -2.36 -10.35 -11.34
C ASP A 76 -1.60 -11.12 -12.46
N GLY A 77 -0.55 -10.50 -13.00
CA GLY A 77 0.32 -11.07 -14.04
C GLY A 77 1.47 -11.91 -13.51
#